data_AF-A0A927M8L5-F1
#
_entry.id   AF-A0A927M8L5-F1
#
_cell.length_a   1.000
_cell.length_b   1.000
_cell.length_c   1.000
_cell.angle_alpha   90.00
_cell.angle_beta   90.00
_cell.angle_gamma   90.00
#
_symmetry.space_group_name_H-M   'P 1'
#
loop_
_entity.id
_entity.type
_entity.pdbx_description
1 polymer ?
#
loop_
_entity_poly.entity_id
_entity_poly.type
_entity_poly.pdbx_seq_one_letter_code
_entity_poly.pdbx_strand_id
1 'polypeptide(L)'
;MTESVRVEPDALRVAGQVPCELATELCGVRDRWDGVTADPGDALGVAEVTTAFTRLQERWHGELSVHVRLLAELCDGVVLSADGYATSDATAATRLGGDGPVKAG
;
A
#
# COMPACT_ATOMS: atom_id res chain seq x y z
N MET A 1 -18.13 -10.35 -27.17
CA MET A 1 -16.86 -11.04 -26.92
C MET A 1 -16.20 -10.33 -25.76
N THR A 2 -16.26 -10.90 -24.57
CA THR A 2 -15.54 -10.39 -23.41
C THR A 2 -14.08 -10.76 -23.62
N GLU A 3 -13.23 -9.77 -23.86
CA GLU A 3 -11.79 -9.96 -23.93
C GLU A 3 -11.34 -10.57 -22.60
N SER A 4 -10.77 -11.77 -22.64
CA SER A 4 -10.22 -12.40 -21.45
C SER A 4 -8.97 -11.62 -21.06
N VAL A 5 -9.09 -10.69 -20.13
CA VAL A 5 -7.94 -10.02 -19.53
C VAL A 5 -7.10 -11.09 -18.84
N ARG A 6 -5.92 -11.36 -19.42
CA ARG A 6 -4.91 -12.21 -18.78
C ARG A 6 -4.30 -11.38 -17.65
N VAL A 7 -4.58 -11.75 -16.41
CA VAL A 7 -3.94 -11.14 -15.25
C VAL A 7 -2.64 -11.87 -15.00
N GLU A 8 -1.54 -11.13 -14.92
CA GLU A 8 -0.22 -11.65 -14.56
C GLU A 8 0.00 -11.39 -13.06
N PRO A 9 -0.11 -12.42 -12.19
CA PRO A 9 -0.06 -12.23 -10.74
C PRO A 9 1.24 -11.56 -10.26
N ASP A 10 2.36 -11.84 -10.92
CA ASP A 10 3.66 -11.25 -10.58
C ASP A 10 3.74 -9.77 -10.94
N ALA A 11 3.21 -9.37 -12.10
CA ALA A 11 3.11 -7.96 -12.48
C ALA A 11 2.19 -7.19 -11.54
N LEU A 12 1.08 -7.82 -11.11
CA LEU A 12 0.16 -7.24 -10.12
C LEU A 12 0.84 -7.09 -8.75
N ARG A 13 1.64 -8.07 -8.32
CA ARG A 13 2.41 -8.00 -7.07
C ARG A 13 3.45 -6.87 -7.09
N VAL A 14 4.18 -6.71 -8.20
CA VAL A 14 5.13 -5.60 -8.39
C VAL A 14 4.41 -4.25 -8.38
N ALA A 15 3.24 -4.15 -9.03
CA ALA A 15 2.43 -2.94 -8.99
C ALA A 15 1.93 -2.62 -7.57
N GLY A 16 1.69 -3.64 -6.74
CA GLY A 16 1.32 -3.51 -5.33
C GLY A 16 2.45 -3.02 -4.44
N GLN A 17 3.72 -3.30 -4.75
CA GLN A 17 4.87 -2.84 -3.95
C GLN A 17 4.99 -1.31 -3.92
N VAL A 18 4.75 -0.65 -5.05
CA VAL A 18 4.88 0.82 -5.18
C VAL A 18 4.05 1.59 -4.14
N PRO A 19 2.74 1.34 -3.97
CA PRO A 19 1.97 2.01 -2.92
C PRO A 19 2.40 1.62 -1.50
N CYS A 20 2.90 0.40 -1.26
CA CYS A 20 3.44 0.01 0.06
C CYS A 20 4.71 0.81 0.40
N GLU A 21 5.63 0.95 -0.56
CA GLU A 21 6.86 1.74 -0.42
C GLU A 21 6.53 3.21 -0.18
N LEU A 22 5.61 3.78 -0.97
CA LEU A 22 5.18 5.16 -0.81
C LEU A 22 4.52 5.42 0.56
N ALA A 23 3.67 4.51 1.04
CA ALA A 23 3.09 4.61 2.39
C ALA A 23 4.19 4.63 3.47
N THR A 24 5.20 3.79 3.32
CA THR A 24 6.35 3.70 4.24
C THR A 24 7.19 4.98 4.22
N GLU A 25 7.48 5.53 3.04
CA GLU A 25 8.20 6.79 2.90
C GLU A 25 7.46 7.97 3.54
N LEU A 26 6.14 8.05 3.34
CA LEU A 26 5.31 9.09 3.94
C LEU A 26 5.28 8.99 5.47
N CYS A 27 5.22 7.78 6.04
CA CYS A 27 5.41 7.59 7.48
C CYS A 27 6.77 8.12 7.95
N GLY A 28 7.85 7.82 7.23
CA GLY A 28 9.18 8.32 7.57
C GLY A 28 9.33 9.84 7.44
N VAL A 29 8.63 10.48 6.50
CA VAL A 29 8.55 11.96 6.41
C VAL A 29 7.82 12.52 7.63
N ARG A 30 6.70 11.92 8.04
CA ARG A 30 5.95 12.33 9.24
C ARG A 30 6.82 12.25 10.50
N ASP A 31 7.46 11.10 10.73
CA ASP A 31 8.22 10.88 11.96
C ASP A 31 9.43 11.83 12.04
N ARG A 32 10.06 12.16 10.90
CA ARG A 32 11.09 13.21 10.84
C ARG A 32 10.53 14.57 11.19
N TRP A 33 9.38 14.93 10.60
CA TRP A 33 8.70 16.20 10.87
C TRP A 33 8.33 16.34 12.35
N ASP A 34 7.76 15.31 12.97
CA ASP A 34 7.49 15.23 14.40
C ASP A 34 8.75 15.51 15.23
N GLY A 35 9.88 14.89 14.84
CA GLY A 35 11.16 15.11 15.49
C GLY A 35 11.65 16.57 15.46
N VAL A 36 11.47 17.28 14.34
CA VAL A 36 11.90 18.69 14.23
C VAL A 36 10.93 19.66 14.90
N THR A 37 9.71 19.22 15.18
CA THR A 37 8.62 20.11 15.62
C THR A 37 8.23 19.94 17.08
N ALA A 38 8.59 18.81 17.70
CA ALA A 38 8.45 18.58 19.13
C ALA A 38 9.28 19.56 19.99
N ASP A 39 10.35 20.11 19.43
CA ASP A 39 11.15 21.17 20.03
C ASP A 39 11.37 22.31 19.02
N PRO A 40 10.43 23.27 18.91
CA PRO A 40 10.56 24.39 17.98
C PRO A 40 11.67 25.37 18.38
N GLY A 41 12.33 25.18 19.53
CA GLY A 41 13.31 26.11 20.09
C GLY A 41 12.75 27.53 20.26
N ASP A 42 13.61 28.52 20.05
CA ASP A 42 13.25 29.95 20.13
C ASP A 42 12.48 30.46 18.89
N ALA A 43 12.19 29.62 17.91
CA ALA A 43 11.59 30.03 16.63
C ALA A 43 10.14 30.56 16.77
N LEU A 44 9.49 30.25 17.89
CA LEU A 44 8.09 30.59 18.16
C LEU A 44 7.98 31.50 19.40
N GLY A 45 8.69 32.64 19.39
CA GLY A 45 8.66 33.64 20.47
C GLY A 45 7.36 34.45 20.61
N VAL A 46 6.35 34.16 19.78
CA VAL A 46 5.04 34.83 19.80
C VAL A 46 3.94 33.78 19.88
N ALA A 47 3.15 33.78 20.96
CA ALA A 47 2.16 32.73 21.26
C ALA A 47 1.14 32.47 20.13
N GLU A 48 0.78 33.52 19.38
CA GLU A 48 -0.13 33.41 18.23
C GLU A 48 0.53 32.68 17.05
N VAL A 49 1.83 32.90 16.83
CA VAL A 49 2.61 32.20 15.79
C VAL A 49 2.80 30.74 16.19
N THR A 50 3.08 30.46 17.46
CA THR A 50 3.12 29.09 18.00
C THR A 50 1.80 28.36 17.75
N THR A 51 0.68 29.00 18.10
CA THR A 51 -0.66 28.41 17.94
C THR A 51 -1.01 28.16 16.48
N ALA A 52 -0.71 29.13 15.60
CA ALA A 52 -0.96 28.97 14.16
C ALA A 52 -0.11 27.85 13.55
N PHE A 53 1.15 27.75 13.97
CA PHE A 53 2.06 26.69 13.56
C PHE A 53 1.59 25.30 14.02
N THR A 54 1.22 25.15 15.30
CA THR A 54 0.67 23.89 15.82
C THR A 54 -0.60 23.47 15.07
N ARG A 55 -1.54 24.39 14.82
CA ARG A 55 -2.76 24.07 14.06
C ARG A 55 -2.47 23.64 12.62
N LEU A 56 -1.48 24.26 11.98
CA LEU A 56 -1.06 23.88 10.64
C LEU A 56 -0.46 22.48 10.62
N GLN A 57 0.35 22.13 11.62
CA GLN A 57 0.91 20.79 11.79
C GLN A 57 -0.17 19.74 11.99
N GLU A 58 -1.12 19.98 12.89
CA GLU A 58 -2.24 19.07 13.14
C GLU A 58 -3.04 18.78 11.87
N ARG A 59 -3.33 19.83 11.10
CA ARG A 59 -4.06 19.69 9.82
C ARG A 59 -3.23 18.91 8.80
N TRP A 60 -1.94 19.22 8.66
CA TRP A 60 -1.04 18.51 7.77
C TRP A 60 -0.92 17.02 8.14
N HIS A 61 -0.82 16.71 9.43
CA HIS A 61 -0.78 15.33 9.93
C HIS A 61 -2.07 14.57 9.65
N GLY A 62 -3.22 15.23 9.78
CA GLY A 62 -4.50 14.65 9.44
C GLY A 62 -4.55 14.21 7.98
N GLU A 63 -4.24 15.11 7.05
CA GLU A 63 -4.24 14.83 5.61
C GLU A 63 -3.22 13.74 5.23
N LEU A 64 -1.98 13.83 5.76
CA LEU A 64 -0.94 12.84 5.49
C LEU A 64 -1.35 11.44 5.97
N SER A 65 -2.01 11.34 7.13
CA SER A 65 -2.47 10.07 7.69
C SER A 65 -3.57 9.44 6.82
N VAL A 66 -4.46 10.25 6.21
CA VAL A 66 -5.46 9.76 5.26
C VAL A 66 -4.78 9.18 4.02
N HIS A 67 -3.79 9.86 3.46
CA HIS A 67 -3.05 9.37 2.30
C HIS A 67 -2.27 8.09 2.57
N VAL A 68 -1.58 7.99 3.72
CA VAL A 68 -0.90 6.76 4.14
C VAL A 68 -1.89 5.61 4.23
N ARG A 69 -3.06 5.83 4.84
CA ARG A 69 -4.09 4.80 4.96
C ARG A 69 -4.61 4.32 3.60
N LEU A 70 -4.90 5.23 2.68
CA LEU A 70 -5.37 4.87 1.33
C LEU A 70 -4.34 4.06 0.56
N LEU A 71 -3.05 4.42 0.69
CA LEU A 71 -1.96 3.68 0.05
C LEU A 71 -1.77 2.29 0.66
N ALA A 72 -1.93 2.16 1.98
CA ALA A 72 -1.91 0.86 2.66
C ALA A 72 -3.08 -0.03 2.23
N GLU A 73 -4.31 0.52 2.17
CA GLU A 73 -5.49 -0.21 1.70
C GLU A 73 -5.35 -0.65 0.23
N LEU A 74 -4.73 0.18 -0.62
CA LEU A 74 -4.43 -0.17 -2.01
C LEU A 74 -3.36 -1.27 -2.10
N CYS A 75 -2.27 -1.16 -1.32
CA CYS A 75 -1.23 -2.17 -1.19
C CYS A 75 -1.84 -3.53 -0.82
N ASP A 76 -2.64 -3.58 0.26
CA ASP A 76 -3.31 -4.80 0.72
C ASP A 76 -4.25 -5.37 -0.35
N GLY A 77 -5.07 -4.53 -0.97
CA GLY A 77 -6.02 -4.96 -2.01
C GLY A 77 -5.34 -5.56 -3.24
N VAL A 78 -4.22 -4.98 -3.67
CA VAL A 78 -3.46 -5.45 -4.84
C VAL A 78 -2.74 -6.76 -4.52
N VAL A 79 -2.12 -6.88 -3.33
CA VAL A 79 -1.46 -8.12 -2.89
C VAL A 79 -2.47 -9.26 -2.76
N LEU A 80 -3.59 -9.03 -2.09
CA LEU A 80 -4.66 -10.03 -1.94
C LEU A 80 -5.23 -10.47 -3.30
N SER A 81 -5.37 -9.54 -4.24
CA SER A 81 -5.81 -9.86 -5.60
C SER A 81 -4.79 -10.73 -6.33
N ALA A 82 -3.50 -10.39 -6.25
CA ALA A 82 -2.42 -11.18 -6.86
C ALA A 82 -2.38 -12.62 -6.34
N ASP A 83 -2.51 -12.79 -5.02
CA ASP A 83 -2.54 -14.11 -4.39
C ASP A 83 -3.79 -14.91 -4.77
N GLY A 84 -4.94 -14.23 -4.91
CA GLY A 84 -6.17 -14.83 -5.43
C GLY A 84 -6.01 -15.38 -6.86
N TYR A 85 -5.42 -14.60 -7.76
CA TYR A 85 -5.15 -15.05 -9.14
C TYR A 85 -4.15 -16.22 -9.17
N ALA A 86 -3.05 -16.13 -8.42
CA ALA A 86 -2.06 -17.22 -8.36
C ALA A 86 -2.67 -18.54 -7.84
N THR A 87 -3.56 -18.46 -6.84
CA THR A 87 -4.25 -19.63 -6.29
C THR A 87 -5.25 -20.22 -7.30
N SER A 88 -5.99 -19.37 -8.02
CA SER A 88 -6.91 -19.79 -9.07
C SER A 88 -6.17 -20.50 -10.20
N ASP A 89 -5.04 -19.95 -10.65
CA ASP A 89 -4.20 -20.54 -11.71
C ASP A 89 -3.60 -21.88 -11.28
N ALA A 90 -3.08 -21.98 -10.06
CA ALA A 90 -2.58 -23.24 -9.51
C ALA A 90 -3.68 -24.33 -9.43
N THR A 91 -4.89 -23.93 -9.03
CA THR A 91 -6.05 -24.83 -8.98
C THR A 91 -6.47 -25.30 -10.37
N ALA A 92 -6.48 -24.39 -11.36
CA ALA A 92 -6.79 -24.72 -12.74
C ALA A 92 -5.73 -25.66 -13.34
N ALA A 93 -4.44 -25.39 -13.12
CA ALA A 93 -3.34 -26.25 -13.56
C ALA A 93 -3.45 -27.66 -12.95
N THR A 94 -3.80 -27.77 -11.67
CA THR A 94 -3.97 -29.07 -10.99
C THR A 94 -5.14 -29.86 -11.56
N ARG A 95 -6.27 -29.20 -11.88
CA ARG A 95 -7.43 -29.86 -12.50
C ARG A 95 -7.14 -30.34 -13.93
N LEU A 96 -6.34 -29.58 -14.69
CA LEU A 96 -5.98 -29.92 -16.07
C LEU A 96 -4.85 -30.96 -16.16
N GLY A 97 -3.97 -31.04 -15.15
CA GLY A 97 -2.91 -32.05 -15.07
C GLY A 97 -3.29 -33.35 -14.34
N GLY A 98 -4.52 -33.44 -13.82
CA GLY A 98 -4.99 -34.50 -12.93
C GLY A 98 -5.79 -35.64 -13.59
N ASP A 99 -5.63 -35.87 -14.89
CA ASP A 99 -6.29 -36.98 -15.59
C ASP A 99 -5.26 -38.10 -15.87
N GLY A 100 -5.29 -39.16 -15.05
CA GLY A 100 -4.63 -40.44 -15.31
C GLY A 100 -5.65 -41.59 -15.16
N PRO A 101 -5.36 -42.86 -15.50
CA PRO A 101 -4.21 -43.44 -16.22
C PRO A 101 -4.62 -44.04 -17.58
N VAL A 102 -3.65 -44.21 -18.51
CA VAL A 102 -3.85 -45.12 -19.65
C VAL A 102 -3.86 -46.56 -19.10
N LYS A 103 -5.04 -47.18 -19.03
CA LYS A 103 -5.13 -48.64 -18.94
C LYS A 103 -4.71 -49.22 -20.28
N ALA A 104 -3.48 -49.71 -20.35
CA ALA A 104 -3.10 -50.72 -21.33
C ALA A 104 -3.69 -52.05 -20.86
N GLY A 105 -4.74 -52.50 -21.52
CA GLY A 105 -5.38 -53.80 -21.38
C GLY A 105 -5.82 -54.29 -22.75
#